data_AF-A0A2D6FK48-F1
#
_entry.id   AF-A0A2D6FK48-F1
#
_cell.length_a   1.000
_cell.length_b   1.000
_cell.length_c   1.000
_cell.angle_alpha   90.00
_cell.angle_beta   90.00
_cell.angle_gamma   90.00
#
_symmetry.space_group_name_H-M   'P 1'
#
loop_
_entity.id
_entity.type
_entity.pdbx_description
1 polymer ?
#
loop_
_entity_poly.entity_id
_entity_poly.type
_entity_poly.pdbx_seq_one_letter_code
_entity_poly.pdbx_strand_id
1 'polypeptide(L)'
;MKNLFEQWREFISETKATSREFTEAAYNTMLAKSVFADEGALFEVEAGEYEYEFSLAENPQKEIVARFRDSLYSGERAGFLSPYAYEELLMMDLYLLKGHNAGFAIKDGDDIVSVHNNSELRGLGSEFMRKAKEVGGARLDHFDGFLSGLYRKYGFTDVYEVYQWNEQYAPKEWDYDQIINIMDPRTSIYADALEELVYDDPNTLPNENVEIVAEDQFEITVNPSLKFNAYKNGRPDVILRKLG
;
A
#
# COMPACT_ATOMS: atom_id res chain seq x y z
N MET A 1 26.87 -45.71 14.29
CA MET A 1 25.65 -44.92 14.05
C MET A 1 25.69 -43.70 14.96
N LYS A 2 26.32 -42.63 14.47
CA LYS A 2 26.31 -41.31 15.12
C LYS A 2 25.13 -40.52 14.56
N ASN A 3 24.55 -39.71 15.43
CA ASN A 3 23.15 -39.34 15.45
C ASN A 3 22.85 -38.22 14.42
N LEU A 4 21.79 -38.41 13.62
CA LEU A 4 21.28 -37.44 12.62
C LEU A 4 21.00 -36.05 13.25
N PHE A 5 20.82 -36.01 14.57
CA PHE A 5 20.65 -34.81 15.40
C PHE A 5 21.92 -33.98 15.66
N GLU A 6 23.13 -34.52 15.45
CA GLU A 6 24.38 -33.74 15.58
C GLU A 6 24.70 -32.98 14.29
N GLN A 7 24.43 -33.57 13.12
CA GLN A 7 24.58 -32.90 11.82
C GLN A 7 23.57 -31.74 11.64
N TRP A 8 22.37 -31.87 12.21
CA TRP A 8 21.36 -30.79 12.19
C TRP A 8 21.72 -29.60 13.11
N ARG A 9 22.46 -29.85 14.20
CA ARG A 9 22.91 -28.77 15.11
C ARG A 9 24.15 -28.05 14.59
N GLU A 10 25.06 -28.74 13.89
CA GLU A 10 26.12 -28.07 13.14
C GLU A 10 25.54 -27.16 12.05
N PHE A 11 24.54 -27.62 11.28
CA PHE A 11 23.87 -26.80 10.25
C PHE A 11 23.17 -25.55 10.82
N ILE A 12 22.53 -25.65 11.99
CA ILE A 12 21.91 -24.50 12.68
C ILE A 12 22.97 -23.58 13.33
N SER A 13 24.14 -24.11 13.71
CA SER A 13 25.21 -23.31 14.30
C SER A 13 26.06 -22.57 13.25
N GLU A 14 26.23 -23.16 12.06
CA GLU A 14 26.93 -22.53 10.93
C GLU A 14 26.08 -21.44 10.25
N THR A 15 24.75 -21.56 10.29
CA THR A 15 23.82 -20.55 9.74
C THR A 15 23.62 -19.32 10.64
N LYS A 16 23.98 -19.39 11.93
CA LYS A 16 23.88 -18.24 12.85
C LYS A 16 25.06 -17.26 12.79
N ALA A 17 26.06 -17.50 11.94
CA ALA A 17 27.28 -16.69 11.88
C ALA A 17 27.46 -15.89 10.57
N THR A 18 26.51 -15.93 9.64
CA THR A 18 26.55 -15.09 8.43
C THR A 18 25.30 -14.25 8.28
N SER A 19 25.50 -12.97 8.59
CA SER A 19 24.69 -11.82 8.23
C SER A 19 24.09 -11.85 6.82
N ARG A 20 22.90 -11.25 6.69
CA ARG A 20 22.18 -10.87 5.45
C ARG A 20 21.58 -12.04 4.64
N GLU A 21 20.42 -12.52 5.09
CA GLU A 21 19.37 -12.96 4.18
C GLU A 21 18.16 -12.06 4.41
N PHE A 22 18.05 -11.04 3.55
CA PHE A 22 16.80 -10.30 3.36
C PHE A 22 15.75 -11.33 2.89
N THR A 23 14.74 -11.59 3.71
CA THR A 23 13.61 -12.42 3.28
C THR A 23 12.91 -11.73 2.09
N GLU A 24 12.45 -12.45 1.08
CA GLU A 24 11.74 -11.85 -0.08
C GLU A 24 10.53 -11.00 0.34
N ALA A 25 9.92 -11.28 1.50
CA ALA A 25 8.91 -10.43 2.12
C ALA A 25 9.46 -9.06 2.55
N ALA A 26 10.71 -9.00 3.04
CA ALA A 26 11.42 -7.76 3.29
C ALA A 26 11.81 -7.04 1.99
N TYR A 27 12.06 -7.78 0.89
CA TYR A 27 12.35 -7.25 -0.45
C TYR A 27 11.12 -6.60 -1.12
N ASN A 28 9.93 -7.19 -0.98
CA ASN A 28 8.68 -6.62 -1.51
C ASN A 28 8.11 -5.51 -0.61
N THR A 29 8.30 -5.62 0.71
CA THR A 29 8.17 -4.45 1.61
C THR A 29 9.20 -3.38 1.26
N MET A 30 10.35 -3.74 0.67
CA MET A 30 11.37 -2.81 0.13
C MET A 30 10.91 -2.09 -1.13
N LEU A 31 9.95 -2.61 -1.90
CA LEU A 31 9.37 -1.94 -3.09
C LEU A 31 8.27 -0.93 -2.73
N ALA A 32 7.54 -1.17 -1.64
CA ALA A 32 6.66 -0.19 -1.03
C ALA A 32 7.46 0.84 -0.20
N LYS A 33 8.50 0.39 0.52
CA LYS A 33 9.52 1.28 1.09
C LYS A 33 10.13 2.10 -0.03
N SER A 34 10.62 1.54 -1.12
CA SER A 34 10.62 2.06 -2.49
C SER A 34 10.19 3.49 -2.74
N VAL A 35 8.86 3.65 -2.79
CA VAL A 35 8.09 4.90 -3.00
C VAL A 35 8.39 5.95 -1.91
N PHE A 36 8.84 5.50 -0.75
CA PHE A 36 9.04 6.27 0.48
C PHE A 36 10.46 6.19 1.05
N ALA A 37 11.36 5.39 0.47
CA ALA A 37 12.55 4.84 1.13
C ALA A 37 13.32 3.74 0.29
N ASP A 38 14.14 4.01 -0.76
CA ASP A 38 15.50 3.37 -0.95
C ASP A 38 16.48 4.13 -1.88
N GLU A 39 17.58 4.70 -1.35
CA GLU A 39 19.00 4.23 -1.29
C GLU A 39 19.79 4.23 -2.62
N GLY A 40 19.81 5.39 -3.28
CA GLY A 40 20.83 5.74 -4.28
C GLY A 40 20.94 7.26 -4.39
N ALA A 41 21.79 7.87 -3.55
CA ALA A 41 22.02 9.31 -3.49
C ALA A 41 20.74 10.17 -3.35
N LEU A 42 19.94 9.91 -2.32
CA LEU A 42 18.70 10.67 -2.05
C LEU A 42 18.81 11.40 -0.72
N PHE A 43 18.52 12.70 -0.73
CA PHE A 43 18.52 13.54 0.46
C PHE A 43 17.34 13.17 1.35
N GLU A 44 17.61 12.71 2.58
CA GLU A 44 16.60 12.73 3.64
C GLU A 44 16.30 14.20 3.93
N VAL A 45 15.06 14.62 3.70
CA VAL A 45 14.66 16.00 3.98
C VAL A 45 14.20 16.05 5.43
N GLU A 46 14.89 16.86 6.25
CA GLU A 46 14.37 17.31 7.54
C GLU A 46 12.98 17.93 7.32
N ALA A 47 12.10 17.91 8.33
CA ALA A 47 10.74 18.43 8.23
C ALA A 47 10.70 19.94 7.87
N GLY A 48 10.85 20.24 6.58
CA GLY A 48 10.72 21.56 5.99
C GLY A 48 9.27 21.80 5.58
N GLU A 49 8.86 23.06 5.58
CA GLU A 49 7.58 23.49 5.03
C GLU A 49 7.61 23.24 3.51
N TYR A 50 6.95 22.17 3.07
CA TYR A 50 6.77 21.90 1.65
C TYR A 50 5.78 22.90 1.05
N GLU A 51 6.17 23.55 -0.05
CA GLU A 51 5.29 24.43 -0.81
C GLU A 51 4.51 23.65 -1.87
N TYR A 52 3.21 23.93 -2.01
CA TYR A 52 2.34 23.29 -2.99
C TYR A 52 1.86 24.30 -4.03
N GLU A 53 1.85 23.88 -5.28
CA GLU A 53 1.00 24.46 -6.32
C GLU A 53 -0.33 23.72 -6.32
N PHE A 54 -1.45 24.43 -6.45
CA PHE A 54 -2.76 23.79 -6.41
C PHE A 54 -3.74 24.34 -7.43
N SER A 55 -4.67 23.48 -7.85
CA SER A 55 -5.81 23.81 -8.70
C SER A 55 -7.06 23.26 -8.02
N LEU A 56 -7.96 24.14 -7.59
CA LEU A 56 -9.20 23.73 -6.95
C LEU A 56 -10.29 23.49 -8.00
N ALA A 57 -11.17 22.52 -7.77
CA ALA A 57 -12.28 22.18 -8.65
C ALA A 57 -13.22 23.37 -8.90
N GLU A 58 -13.38 24.25 -7.90
CA GLU A 58 -14.21 25.46 -8.00
C GLU A 58 -13.62 26.52 -8.95
N ASN A 59 -12.30 26.53 -9.14
CA ASN A 59 -11.61 27.49 -10.01
C ASN A 59 -10.33 26.86 -10.62
N PRO A 60 -10.49 25.94 -11.58
CA PRO A 60 -9.39 25.10 -12.04
C PRO A 60 -8.36 25.90 -12.85
N GLN A 61 -7.09 25.71 -12.51
CA GLN A 61 -5.94 26.30 -13.18
C GLN A 61 -5.40 25.29 -14.20
N LYS A 62 -5.72 25.49 -15.49
CA LYS A 62 -5.45 24.52 -16.56
C LYS A 62 -3.99 24.12 -16.68
N GLU A 63 -3.07 25.06 -16.44
CA GLU A 63 -1.64 24.83 -16.46
C GLU A 63 -1.16 23.92 -15.33
N ILE A 64 -1.76 24.03 -14.14
CA ILE A 64 -1.46 23.16 -13.00
C ILE A 64 -2.05 21.78 -13.23
N VAL A 65 -3.28 21.69 -13.75
CA VAL A 65 -3.94 20.41 -14.09
C VAL A 65 -3.12 19.64 -15.12
N ALA A 66 -2.60 20.32 -16.15
CA ALA A 66 -1.74 19.69 -17.15
C ALA A 66 -0.45 19.15 -16.51
N ARG A 67 0.24 19.95 -15.68
CA ARG A 67 1.45 19.49 -14.97
C ARG A 67 1.17 18.35 -13.99
N PHE A 68 0.05 18.40 -13.26
CA PHE A 68 -0.35 17.33 -12.36
C PHE A 68 -0.58 16.03 -13.12
N ARG A 69 -1.28 16.08 -14.26
CA ARG A 69 -1.50 14.92 -15.12
C ARG A 69 -0.19 14.34 -15.65
N ASP A 70 0.70 15.20 -16.14
CA ASP A 70 2.01 14.77 -16.64
C ASP A 70 2.84 14.14 -15.51
N SER A 71 2.84 14.75 -14.33
CA SER A 71 3.47 14.22 -13.11
C SER A 71 2.90 12.87 -12.70
N LEU A 72 1.58 12.72 -12.70
CA LEU A 72 0.88 11.49 -12.27
C LEU A 72 1.28 10.28 -13.12
N TYR A 73 1.40 10.48 -14.44
CA TYR A 73 1.63 9.41 -15.41
C TYR A 73 3.07 9.31 -15.93
N SER A 74 4.01 10.09 -15.39
CA SER A 74 5.43 10.02 -15.82
C SER A 74 6.20 8.83 -15.23
N GLY A 75 5.67 8.17 -14.20
CA GLY A 75 6.36 7.12 -13.46
C GLY A 75 6.07 5.70 -13.95
N GLU A 76 7.02 4.79 -13.71
CA GLU A 76 6.91 3.36 -14.03
C GLU A 76 5.79 2.64 -13.25
N ARG A 77 5.29 3.26 -12.18
CA ARG A 77 4.27 2.70 -11.28
C ARG A 77 2.87 3.25 -11.51
N ALA A 78 2.64 3.96 -12.63
CA ALA A 78 1.34 4.51 -12.98
C ALA A 78 0.22 3.45 -13.04
N GLY A 79 0.56 2.18 -13.28
CA GLY A 79 -0.39 1.07 -13.28
C GLY A 79 -1.10 0.80 -11.95
N PHE A 80 -0.55 1.28 -10.83
CA PHE A 80 -1.18 1.17 -9.50
C PHE A 80 -2.18 2.30 -9.21
N LEU A 81 -2.33 3.25 -10.14
CA LEU A 81 -3.14 4.44 -9.96
C LEU A 81 -4.40 4.34 -10.82
N SER A 82 -5.51 4.84 -10.28
CA SER A 82 -6.74 5.02 -11.04
C SER A 82 -6.49 5.96 -12.24
N PRO A 83 -6.86 5.57 -13.46
CA PRO A 83 -6.77 6.44 -14.62
C PRO A 83 -7.86 7.52 -14.54
N TYR A 84 -7.47 8.76 -14.80
CA TYR A 84 -8.37 9.92 -14.84
C TYR A 84 -8.14 10.69 -16.14
N ALA A 85 -9.23 11.00 -16.82
CA ALA A 85 -9.22 11.91 -17.95
C ALA A 85 -8.88 13.33 -17.49
N TYR A 86 -8.44 14.17 -18.42
CA TYR A 86 -8.12 15.58 -18.12
C TYR A 86 -9.35 16.31 -17.56
N GLU A 87 -10.53 16.02 -18.09
CA GLU A 87 -11.81 16.56 -17.67
C GLU A 87 -12.19 16.12 -16.25
N GLU A 88 -11.81 14.90 -15.84
CA GLU A 88 -12.04 14.43 -14.47
C GLU A 88 -11.12 15.13 -13.47
N LEU A 89 -9.85 15.32 -13.83
CA LEU A 89 -8.89 16.06 -13.00
C LEU A 89 -9.29 17.53 -12.81
N LEU A 90 -9.98 18.15 -13.77
CA LEU A 90 -10.53 19.51 -13.63
C LEU A 90 -11.62 19.62 -12.55
N MET A 91 -12.23 18.49 -12.15
CA MET A 91 -13.29 18.44 -11.14
C MET A 91 -12.77 18.04 -9.75
N MET A 92 -11.44 18.00 -9.57
CA MET A 92 -10.79 17.63 -8.31
C MET A 92 -9.94 18.80 -7.79
N ASP A 93 -9.69 18.79 -6.48
CA ASP A 93 -8.68 19.68 -5.90
C ASP A 93 -7.31 19.00 -6.02
N LEU A 94 -6.46 19.54 -6.87
CA LEU A 94 -5.14 18.98 -7.19
C LEU A 94 -4.06 19.71 -6.40
N TYR A 95 -3.18 18.94 -5.75
CA TYR A 95 -2.05 19.47 -4.99
C TYR A 95 -0.75 18.85 -5.53
N LEU A 96 0.06 19.68 -6.17
CA LEU A 96 1.36 19.30 -6.71
C LEU A 96 2.47 19.91 -5.86
N LEU A 97 3.44 19.10 -5.46
CA LEU A 97 4.60 19.59 -4.73
C LEU A 97 5.45 20.48 -5.65
N LYS A 98 5.70 21.73 -5.24
CA LYS A 98 6.33 22.73 -6.11
C LYS A 98 7.73 22.27 -6.52
N GLY A 99 7.96 22.17 -7.83
CA GLY A 99 9.24 21.77 -8.40
C GLY A 99 9.50 20.26 -8.46
N HIS A 100 8.53 19.44 -8.05
CA HIS A 100 8.68 17.97 -8.01
C HIS A 100 7.51 17.28 -8.70
N ASN A 101 7.76 16.13 -9.33
CA ASN A 101 6.71 15.29 -9.89
C ASN A 101 6.07 14.41 -8.81
N ALA A 102 5.45 15.04 -7.81
CA ALA A 102 4.84 14.34 -6.70
C ALA A 102 3.63 15.14 -6.19
N GLY A 103 2.56 14.45 -5.80
CA GLY A 103 1.34 15.13 -5.36
C GLY A 103 0.20 14.17 -5.03
N PHE A 104 -0.96 14.76 -4.77
CA PHE A 104 -2.21 14.05 -4.52
C PHE A 104 -3.40 14.90 -4.98
N ALA A 105 -4.59 14.30 -5.02
CA ALA A 105 -5.83 15.00 -5.32
C ALA A 105 -6.90 14.71 -4.26
N ILE A 106 -7.84 15.64 -4.09
CA ILE A 106 -9.09 15.43 -3.36
C ILE A 106 -10.23 15.39 -4.36
N LYS A 107 -10.95 14.28 -4.38
CA LYS A 107 -12.11 14.01 -5.23
C LYS A 107 -13.37 14.04 -4.36
N ASP A 108 -14.48 14.49 -4.93
CA ASP A 108 -15.80 14.48 -4.28
C ASP A 108 -15.84 15.11 -2.88
N GLY A 109 -14.93 16.06 -2.62
CA GLY A 109 -14.85 16.86 -1.38
C GLY A 109 -13.98 16.28 -0.26
N ASP A 110 -13.78 14.97 -0.21
CA ASP A 110 -13.07 14.33 0.91
C ASP A 110 -12.31 13.03 0.56
N ASP A 111 -12.37 12.57 -0.69
CA ASP A 111 -11.73 11.33 -1.14
C ASP A 111 -10.31 11.59 -1.65
N ILE A 112 -9.32 11.05 -0.96
CA ILE A 112 -7.90 11.25 -1.29
C ILE A 112 -7.52 10.24 -2.37
N VAL A 113 -7.20 10.75 -3.55
CA VAL A 113 -6.85 9.93 -4.72
C VAL A 113 -5.53 10.38 -5.33
N SER A 114 -4.98 9.58 -6.24
CA SER A 114 -3.82 9.93 -7.07
C SER A 114 -2.58 10.36 -6.26
N VAL A 115 -2.38 9.79 -5.08
CA VAL A 115 -1.16 9.98 -4.29
C VAL A 115 0.01 9.36 -5.04
N HIS A 116 0.93 10.18 -5.53
CA HIS A 116 2.06 9.73 -6.34
C HIS A 116 3.34 10.46 -5.97
N ASN A 117 4.46 9.75 -6.15
CA ASN A 117 5.79 10.32 -6.00
C ASN A 117 6.68 9.77 -7.11
N ASN A 118 6.81 10.57 -8.18
CA ASN A 118 7.71 10.35 -9.30
C ASN A 118 8.91 11.32 -9.23
N SER A 119 9.21 11.80 -8.03
CA SER A 119 10.39 12.62 -7.72
C SER A 119 11.48 11.79 -7.03
N GLU A 120 12.63 12.41 -6.83
CA GLU A 120 13.76 11.88 -6.07
C GLU A 120 13.56 11.92 -4.55
N LEU A 121 12.53 12.61 -4.05
CA LEU A 121 12.32 12.78 -2.62
C LEU A 121 11.76 11.51 -1.96
N ARG A 122 12.24 11.18 -0.76
CA ARG A 122 11.75 10.05 0.05
C ARG A 122 10.80 10.54 1.14
N GLY A 123 9.96 9.64 1.64
CA GLY A 123 9.07 9.92 2.77
C GLY A 123 7.84 10.79 2.47
N LEU A 124 7.61 11.20 1.21
CA LEU A 124 6.52 12.13 0.87
C LEU A 124 5.12 11.59 1.16
N GLY A 125 4.90 10.28 1.24
CA GLY A 125 3.58 9.74 1.62
C GLY A 125 3.13 10.21 3.01
N SER A 126 4.08 10.34 3.94
CA SER A 126 3.79 10.88 5.27
C SER A 126 3.38 12.35 5.22
N GLU A 127 4.04 13.11 4.35
CA GLU A 127 3.75 14.52 4.13
C GLU A 127 2.38 14.70 3.45
N PHE A 128 2.13 13.98 2.37
CA PHE A 128 0.85 14.02 1.65
C PHE A 128 -0.32 13.61 2.54
N MET A 129 -0.17 12.62 3.42
CA MET A 129 -1.23 12.29 4.36
C MET A 129 -1.50 13.39 5.38
N ARG A 130 -0.49 14.12 5.86
CA ARG A 130 -0.72 15.28 6.72
C ARG A 130 -1.43 16.39 5.96
N LYS A 131 -0.94 16.72 4.76
CA LYS A 131 -1.48 17.81 3.96
C LYS A 131 -2.89 17.51 3.47
N ALA A 132 -3.17 16.29 3.00
CA ALA A 132 -4.48 15.87 2.54
C ALA A 132 -5.55 16.04 3.63
N LYS A 133 -5.23 15.63 4.87
CA LYS A 133 -6.14 15.85 6.02
C LYS A 133 -6.32 17.33 6.36
N GLU A 134 -5.25 18.12 6.30
CA GLU A 134 -5.32 19.57 6.54
C GLU A 134 -6.30 20.25 5.57
N VAL A 135 -6.35 19.78 4.32
CA VAL A 135 -7.22 20.32 3.27
C VAL A 135 -8.59 19.62 3.17
N GLY A 136 -8.94 18.76 4.14
CA GLY A 136 -10.28 18.18 4.26
C GLY A 136 -10.44 16.73 3.78
N GLY A 137 -9.37 16.08 3.31
CA GLY A 137 -9.37 14.67 2.96
C GLY A 137 -9.68 13.78 4.18
N ALA A 138 -10.68 12.91 4.03
CA ALA A 138 -11.21 12.10 5.12
C ALA A 138 -11.39 10.61 4.78
N ARG A 139 -11.30 10.23 3.50
CA ARG A 139 -11.32 8.82 3.07
C ARG A 139 -10.37 8.58 1.90
N LEU A 140 -10.06 7.30 1.67
CA LEU A 140 -9.19 6.83 0.59
C LEU A 140 -9.44 5.35 0.29
N ASP A 141 -8.97 4.90 -0.86
CA ASP A 141 -8.84 3.49 -1.22
C ASP A 141 -7.38 3.11 -1.47
N HIS A 142 -7.03 1.86 -1.18
CA HIS A 142 -5.69 1.34 -1.42
C HIS A 142 -5.63 -0.18 -1.47
N PHE A 143 -4.62 -0.72 -2.15
CA PHE A 143 -4.30 -2.15 -2.05
C PHE A 143 -3.78 -2.50 -0.66
N ASP A 144 -4.32 -3.56 -0.06
CA ASP A 144 -3.90 -4.06 1.24
C ASP A 144 -2.40 -4.41 1.27
N GLY A 145 -1.81 -4.41 2.46
CA GLY A 145 -0.36 -4.54 2.65
C GLY A 145 0.26 -3.29 3.28
N PHE A 146 1.42 -2.87 2.78
CA PHE A 146 2.17 -1.75 3.36
C PHE A 146 1.31 -0.49 3.59
N LEU A 147 0.44 -0.18 2.61
CA LEU A 147 -0.42 1.00 2.64
C LEU A 147 -1.46 0.95 3.78
N SER A 148 -2.01 -0.22 4.12
CA SER A 148 -2.90 -0.38 5.29
C SER A 148 -2.22 0.04 6.59
N GLY A 149 -0.94 -0.30 6.77
CA GLY A 149 -0.17 0.15 7.93
C GLY A 149 0.12 1.66 7.90
N LEU A 150 0.47 2.19 6.74
CA LEU A 150 0.74 3.62 6.54
C LEU A 150 -0.50 4.46 6.87
N TYR A 151 -1.65 4.14 6.29
CA TYR A 151 -2.86 4.96 6.45
C TYR A 151 -3.45 4.88 7.86
N ARG A 152 -3.40 3.70 8.51
CA ARG A 152 -3.73 3.60 9.95
C ARG A 152 -2.92 4.55 10.83
N LYS A 153 -1.60 4.66 10.58
CA LYS A 153 -0.73 5.59 11.32
C LYS A 153 -1.19 7.06 11.19
N TYR A 154 -1.90 7.40 10.11
CA TYR A 154 -2.42 8.74 9.88
C TYR A 154 -3.87 8.95 10.32
N GLY A 155 -4.51 7.93 10.90
CA GLY A 155 -5.85 7.99 11.47
C GLY A 155 -6.95 7.40 10.59
N PHE A 156 -6.61 6.86 9.42
CA PHE A 156 -7.57 6.14 8.57
C PHE A 156 -7.74 4.72 9.11
N THR A 157 -8.46 4.59 10.22
CA THR A 157 -8.64 3.32 10.93
C THR A 157 -9.89 2.57 10.51
N ASP A 158 -10.95 3.29 10.15
CA ASP A 158 -12.26 2.71 9.89
C ASP A 158 -12.29 2.07 8.51
N VAL A 159 -12.55 0.77 8.44
CA VAL A 159 -12.71 0.02 7.19
C VAL A 159 -14.20 -0.02 6.85
N TYR A 160 -14.60 0.66 5.79
CA TYR A 160 -16.02 0.74 5.44
C TYR A 160 -16.39 -0.10 4.20
N GLU A 161 -15.41 -0.50 3.40
CA GLU A 161 -15.62 -1.41 2.28
C GLU A 161 -14.34 -2.15 1.89
N VAL A 162 -14.49 -3.38 1.37
CA VAL A 162 -13.40 -4.23 0.88
C VAL A 162 -13.80 -4.82 -0.47
N TYR A 163 -12.99 -4.58 -1.49
CA TYR A 163 -13.13 -5.22 -2.80
C TYR A 163 -12.10 -6.34 -2.94
N GLN A 164 -12.59 -7.58 -2.99
CA GLN A 164 -11.71 -8.73 -3.21
C GLN A 164 -11.05 -8.67 -4.60
N TRP A 165 -9.77 -9.08 -4.67
CA TRP A 165 -9.02 -9.09 -5.93
C TRP A 165 -9.78 -9.80 -7.04
N ASN A 166 -9.78 -9.19 -8.22
CA ASN A 166 -10.42 -9.74 -9.39
C ASN A 166 -9.53 -9.51 -10.63
N GLU A 167 -9.06 -10.61 -11.21
CA GLU A 167 -8.12 -10.61 -12.34
C GLU A 167 -8.65 -9.82 -13.56
N GLN A 168 -9.97 -9.70 -13.73
CA GLN A 168 -10.54 -8.95 -14.86
C GLN A 168 -10.24 -7.44 -14.81
N TYR A 169 -9.92 -6.92 -13.61
CA TYR A 169 -9.58 -5.53 -13.37
C TYR A 169 -8.08 -5.31 -13.17
N ALA A 170 -7.27 -6.37 -13.28
CA ALA A 170 -5.82 -6.26 -13.14
C ALA A 170 -5.25 -5.35 -14.25
N PRO A 171 -4.44 -4.34 -13.90
CA PRO A 171 -3.71 -3.54 -14.87
C PRO A 171 -2.86 -4.40 -15.79
N LYS A 172 -2.72 -3.98 -17.06
CA LYS A 172 -1.94 -4.73 -18.07
C LYS A 172 -0.49 -5.00 -17.62
N GLU A 173 0.09 -4.07 -16.87
CA GLU A 173 1.47 -4.11 -16.39
C GLU A 173 1.52 -4.38 -14.88
N TRP A 174 0.51 -5.08 -14.34
CA TRP A 174 0.49 -5.44 -12.92
C TRP A 174 1.65 -6.36 -12.55
N ASP A 175 2.27 -6.06 -11.41
CA ASP A 175 3.39 -6.81 -10.84
C ASP A 175 2.88 -7.87 -9.87
N TYR A 176 2.88 -9.13 -10.33
CA TYR A 176 2.46 -10.29 -9.53
C TYR A 176 3.55 -10.83 -8.61
N ASP A 177 4.78 -10.33 -8.69
CA ASP A 177 5.91 -10.81 -7.89
C ASP A 177 5.93 -10.17 -6.49
N GLN A 178 4.99 -9.24 -6.22
CA GLN A 178 4.82 -8.61 -4.92
C GLN A 178 4.21 -9.58 -3.90
N ILE A 179 5.07 -10.18 -3.08
CA ILE A 179 4.67 -11.01 -1.95
C ILE A 179 4.17 -10.11 -0.81
N ILE A 180 2.91 -10.27 -0.44
CA ILE A 180 2.29 -9.58 0.69
C ILE A 180 2.05 -10.59 1.81
N ASN A 181 2.55 -10.29 3.00
CA ASN A 181 2.29 -11.12 4.17
C ASN A 181 0.90 -10.79 4.75
N ILE A 182 -0.09 -11.58 4.37
CA ILE A 182 -1.47 -11.45 4.86
C ILE A 182 -1.60 -11.69 6.38
N MET A 183 -0.63 -12.39 6.99
CA MET A 183 -0.63 -12.71 8.42
C MET A 183 0.05 -11.61 9.27
N ASP A 184 0.51 -10.51 8.67
CA ASP A 184 1.12 -9.41 9.42
C ASP A 184 0.04 -8.37 9.84
N PRO A 185 -0.32 -8.29 11.13
CA PRO A 185 -1.39 -7.39 11.60
C PRO A 185 -1.04 -5.92 11.46
N ARG A 186 0.23 -5.58 11.16
CA ARG A 186 0.67 -4.21 10.87
C ARG A 186 0.38 -3.79 9.43
N THR A 187 0.04 -4.72 8.54
CA THR A 187 -0.12 -4.45 7.11
C THR A 187 -1.33 -5.12 6.47
N SER A 188 -2.04 -6.01 7.16
CA SER A 188 -3.17 -6.74 6.58
C SER A 188 -4.41 -6.61 7.47
N ILE A 189 -5.57 -6.41 6.85
CA ILE A 189 -6.87 -6.41 7.57
C ILE A 189 -7.31 -7.81 8.01
N TYR A 190 -6.69 -8.85 7.44
CA TYR A 190 -7.07 -10.24 7.63
C TYR A 190 -6.27 -10.97 8.70
N ALA A 191 -5.15 -10.39 9.16
CA ALA A 191 -4.14 -11.10 9.94
C ALA A 191 -4.73 -11.78 11.19
N ASP A 192 -5.44 -11.01 12.02
CA ASP A 192 -6.02 -11.50 13.26
C ASP A 192 -7.08 -12.59 13.00
N ALA A 193 -7.96 -12.36 12.02
CA ALA A 193 -9.01 -13.29 11.64
C ALA A 193 -8.47 -14.62 11.11
N LEU A 194 -7.38 -14.57 10.34
CA LEU A 194 -6.74 -15.78 9.81
C LEU A 194 -5.94 -16.52 10.90
N GLU A 195 -5.35 -15.81 11.85
CA GLU A 195 -4.66 -16.41 13.00
C GLU A 195 -5.60 -17.29 13.82
N GLU A 196 -6.86 -16.88 13.99
CA GLU A 196 -7.89 -17.67 14.70
C GLU A 196 -8.32 -18.96 13.96
N LEU A 197 -8.08 -19.04 12.65
CA LEU A 197 -8.47 -20.18 11.81
C LEU A 197 -7.39 -21.23 11.64
N VAL A 198 -6.21 -21.00 12.19
CA VAL A 198 -5.10 -21.94 12.11
C VAL A 198 -5.46 -23.22 12.89
N TYR A 199 -5.47 -24.37 12.20
CA TYR A 199 -5.81 -25.67 12.78
C TYR A 199 -4.68 -26.24 13.69
N ASP A 200 -4.85 -27.50 14.12
CA ASP A 200 -3.86 -28.27 14.88
C ASP A 200 -2.45 -28.26 14.26
N ASP A 201 -2.35 -28.10 12.94
CA ASP A 201 -1.09 -27.69 12.29
C ASP A 201 -1.04 -26.16 12.21
N PRO A 202 -0.12 -25.51 12.94
CA PRO A 202 0.01 -24.05 13.00
C PRO A 202 0.30 -23.37 11.65
N ASN A 203 0.49 -24.14 10.57
CA ASN A 203 0.79 -23.65 9.23
C ASN A 203 -0.29 -23.96 8.19
N THR A 204 -1.45 -24.50 8.58
CA THR A 204 -2.50 -24.89 7.63
C THR A 204 -3.79 -24.10 7.85
N LEU A 205 -4.18 -23.32 6.84
CA LEU A 205 -5.44 -22.60 6.76
C LEU A 205 -6.54 -23.44 6.09
N PRO A 206 -7.83 -23.24 6.45
CA PRO A 206 -8.96 -23.89 5.79
C PRO A 206 -8.97 -23.67 4.27
N ASN A 207 -9.31 -24.72 3.52
CA ASN A 207 -9.50 -24.65 2.07
C ASN A 207 -10.98 -24.81 1.70
N GLU A 208 -11.83 -24.05 2.39
CA GLU A 208 -13.26 -23.93 2.14
C GLU A 208 -13.70 -22.50 2.44
N ASN A 209 -14.86 -22.10 1.93
CA ASN A 209 -15.39 -20.78 2.21
C ASN A 209 -15.84 -20.72 3.67
N VAL A 210 -15.33 -19.72 4.38
CA VAL A 210 -15.71 -19.40 5.76
C VAL A 210 -16.02 -17.92 5.86
N GLU A 211 -16.97 -17.58 6.72
CA GLU A 211 -17.20 -16.19 7.12
C GLU A 211 -16.17 -15.84 8.19
N ILE A 212 -15.47 -14.73 7.98
CA ILE A 212 -14.53 -14.16 8.93
C ILE A 212 -14.91 -12.73 9.25
N VAL A 213 -14.45 -12.26 10.40
CA VAL A 213 -14.55 -10.87 10.81
C VAL A 213 -13.16 -10.25 10.66
N ALA A 214 -12.96 -9.49 9.58
CA ALA A 214 -11.72 -8.76 9.35
C ALA A 214 -11.62 -7.53 10.27
N GLU A 215 -10.56 -6.74 10.10
CA GLU A 215 -10.36 -5.46 10.80
C GLU A 215 -11.65 -4.59 10.79
N ASP A 216 -11.90 -3.89 11.89
CA ASP A 216 -13.07 -3.02 12.09
C ASP A 216 -14.44 -3.73 11.99
N GLN A 217 -14.49 -5.00 12.43
CA GLN A 217 -15.68 -5.83 12.42
C GLN A 217 -16.26 -6.07 11.01
N PHE A 218 -15.43 -5.95 9.98
CA PHE A 218 -15.87 -6.13 8.60
C PHE A 218 -16.10 -7.62 8.29
N GLU A 219 -17.36 -8.03 8.17
CA GLU A 219 -17.75 -9.40 7.85
C GLU A 219 -17.50 -9.71 6.37
N ILE A 220 -16.79 -10.80 6.09
CA ILE A 220 -16.45 -11.20 4.72
C ILE A 220 -16.34 -12.71 4.58
N THR A 221 -16.85 -13.25 3.47
CA THR A 221 -16.67 -14.66 3.10
C THR A 221 -15.42 -14.81 2.24
N VAL A 222 -14.49 -15.66 2.69
CA VAL A 222 -13.26 -15.99 1.94
C VAL A 222 -12.97 -17.49 2.03
N ASN A 223 -12.19 -18.02 1.09
CA ASN A 223 -11.45 -19.26 1.30
C ASN A 223 -10.05 -18.89 1.83
N PRO A 224 -9.73 -19.18 3.11
CA PRO A 224 -8.49 -18.74 3.76
C PRO A 224 -7.22 -19.20 3.04
N SER A 225 -7.15 -20.46 2.64
CA SER A 225 -6.02 -21.02 1.91
C SER A 225 -5.82 -20.35 0.54
N LEU A 226 -6.90 -20.14 -0.21
CA LEU A 226 -6.83 -19.44 -1.50
C LEU A 226 -6.48 -17.97 -1.33
N LYS A 227 -7.02 -17.29 -0.31
CA LYS A 227 -6.75 -15.88 -0.01
C LYS A 227 -5.29 -15.66 0.40
N PHE A 228 -4.75 -16.55 1.24
CA PHE A 228 -3.33 -16.55 1.60
C PHE A 228 -2.43 -16.70 0.36
N ASN A 229 -2.76 -17.65 -0.52
CA ASN A 229 -2.01 -17.83 -1.76
C ASN A 229 -2.17 -16.65 -2.72
N ALA A 230 -3.33 -16.00 -2.79
CA ALA A 230 -3.53 -14.80 -3.61
C ALA A 230 -2.58 -13.68 -3.17
N TYR A 231 -2.54 -13.37 -1.87
CA TYR A 231 -1.65 -12.34 -1.31
C TYR A 231 -0.17 -12.67 -1.50
N LYS A 232 0.21 -13.95 -1.39
CA LYS A 232 1.58 -14.40 -1.67
C LYS A 232 1.99 -14.21 -3.14
N ASN A 233 1.03 -14.13 -4.06
CA ASN A 233 1.27 -13.99 -5.49
C ASN A 233 0.77 -12.62 -6.02
N GLY A 234 0.95 -11.55 -5.25
CA GLY A 234 0.69 -10.18 -5.72
C GLY A 234 -0.76 -9.88 -6.04
N ARG A 235 -1.72 -10.52 -5.38
CA ARG A 235 -3.16 -10.28 -5.56
C ARG A 235 -3.83 -9.79 -4.27
N PRO A 236 -3.43 -8.61 -3.75
CA PRO A 236 -4.08 -8.02 -2.57
C PRO A 236 -5.49 -7.53 -2.89
N ASP A 237 -6.35 -7.53 -1.88
CA ASP A 237 -7.65 -6.88 -1.98
C ASP A 237 -7.49 -5.35 -1.91
N VAL A 238 -8.51 -4.62 -2.35
CA VAL A 238 -8.58 -3.15 -2.21
C VAL A 238 -9.41 -2.83 -0.98
N ILE A 239 -8.86 -1.99 -0.11
CA ILE A 239 -9.45 -1.60 1.16
C ILE A 239 -9.84 -0.13 1.09
N LEU A 240 -11.08 0.18 1.46
CA LEU A 240 -11.56 1.55 1.55
C LEU A 240 -11.59 1.95 3.03
N ARG A 241 -10.87 3.03 3.34
CA ARG A 241 -10.72 3.52 4.71
C ARG A 241 -11.15 4.98 4.85
N LYS A 242 -11.60 5.34 6.05
CA LYS A 242 -11.90 6.71 6.44
C LYS A 242 -11.29 7.04 7.80
N LEU A 243 -11.19 8.33 8.11
CA LEU A 243 -10.78 8.79 9.43
C LEU A 243 -11.78 8.30 10.50
N GLY A 244 -11.24 7.72 11.57
CA GLY A 244 -12.00 7.34 12.78
C GLY A 244 -12.11 8.44 13.84
#